data_AF-A0A493STV8-F1
#
_entry.id   AF-A0A493STV8-F1
#
_cell.length_a   1.000
_cell.length_b   1.000
_cell.length_c   1.000
_cell.angle_alpha   90.00
_cell.angle_beta   90.00
_cell.angle_gamma   90.00
#
_symmetry.space_group_name_H-M   'P 1'
#
loop_
_entity.id
_entity.type
_entity.pdbx_description
1 polymer ?
#
loop_
_entity_poly.entity_id
_entity_poly.type
_entity_poly.pdbx_seq_one_letter_code
_entity_poly.pdbx_strand_id
1 'polypeptide(L)'
;CLSSAAPPLEEVDIDVDIENVLLDHFKEPNVVKQILNLYQNNIFSLDIEKHVSKKKGFRIFSKSLDDADVNNMHHITESIIMRVKANIEKKEKDKMDYSRTFIHEILKEVGKGMNSVPNTANYTFNKDYRIDLSLYLCRMAAERFKDMHTAFRKANDPVVYLE
;
A
#
# COMPACT_ATOMS: atom_id res chain seq x y z
N CYS A 1 40.51 -6.55 23.14
CA CYS A 1 39.84 -5.49 22.37
C CYS A 1 39.06 -6.15 21.23
N LEU A 2 37.76 -6.36 21.40
CA LEU A 2 36.89 -6.89 20.34
C LEU A 2 36.42 -5.69 19.50
N SER A 3 37.04 -5.51 18.34
CA SER A 3 36.56 -4.60 17.31
C SER A 3 35.23 -5.13 16.80
N SER A 4 34.12 -4.55 17.27
CA SER A 4 32.81 -4.76 16.67
C SER A 4 32.77 -3.91 15.40
N ALA A 5 33.32 -4.42 14.31
CA ALA A 5 33.06 -3.86 12.99
C ALA A 5 31.55 -4.03 12.74
N ALA A 6 30.81 -2.93 12.90
CA ALA A 6 29.42 -2.89 12.49
C ALA A 6 29.34 -3.36 11.03
N PRO A 7 28.38 -4.24 10.67
CA PRO A 7 28.24 -4.68 9.29
C PRO A 7 28.17 -3.46 8.37
N PRO A 8 28.72 -3.54 7.14
CA PRO A 8 28.56 -2.49 6.16
C PRO A 8 27.09 -2.14 6.04
N LEU A 9 26.82 -0.85 6.02
CA LEU A 9 25.50 -0.32 5.78
C LEU A 9 25.08 -0.68 4.37
N GLU A 10 24.28 -1.73 4.26
CA GLU A 10 23.65 -2.09 3.01
C GLU A 10 22.70 -0.94 2.63
N GLU A 11 22.99 -0.29 1.51
CA GLU A 11 22.18 0.81 1.00
C GLU A 11 20.85 0.23 0.51
N VAL A 12 19.77 0.52 1.25
CA VAL A 12 18.44 0.00 0.94
C VAL A 12 17.80 0.88 -0.13
N ASP A 13 17.62 0.32 -1.33
CA ASP A 13 16.78 0.94 -2.36
C ASP A 13 15.30 0.59 -2.11
N ILE A 14 14.62 1.52 -1.45
CA ILE A 14 13.22 1.37 -1.05
C ILE A 14 12.28 1.29 -2.26
N ASP A 15 12.60 1.98 -3.37
CA ASP A 15 11.76 1.93 -4.56
C ASP A 15 11.85 0.54 -5.21
N VAL A 16 13.06 -0.02 -5.31
CA VAL A 16 13.29 -1.39 -5.79
C VAL A 16 12.62 -2.43 -4.88
N ASP A 17 12.67 -2.24 -3.57
CA ASP A 17 11.97 -3.13 -2.62
C ASP A 17 10.44 -3.10 -2.83
N ILE A 18 9.86 -1.91 -3.02
CA ILE A 18 8.44 -1.74 -3.33
C ILE A 18 8.08 -2.49 -4.62
N GLU A 19 8.83 -2.24 -5.71
CA GLU A 19 8.59 -2.89 -6.99
C GLU A 19 8.67 -4.41 -6.88
N ASN A 20 9.72 -4.94 -6.25
CA ASN A 20 9.92 -6.38 -6.09
C ASN A 20 8.80 -7.04 -5.28
N VAL A 21 8.37 -6.42 -4.17
CA VAL A 21 7.26 -6.96 -3.36
C VAL A 21 5.95 -6.95 -4.15
N LEU A 22 5.67 -5.88 -4.89
CA LEU A 22 4.44 -5.78 -5.68
C LEU A 22 4.40 -6.79 -6.82
N LEU A 23 5.52 -6.97 -7.52
CA LEU A 23 5.66 -7.94 -8.60
C LEU A 23 5.50 -9.38 -8.09
N ASP A 24 6.16 -9.74 -6.98
CA ASP A 24 6.02 -11.08 -6.39
C ASP A 24 4.62 -11.31 -5.80
N HIS A 25 3.99 -10.29 -5.22
CA HIS A 25 2.66 -10.43 -4.61
C HIS A 25 1.56 -10.66 -5.65
N PHE A 26 1.61 -9.95 -6.79
CA PHE A 26 0.55 -10.03 -7.80
C PHE A 26 0.81 -11.04 -8.92
N LYS A 27 2.07 -11.31 -9.28
CA LYS A 27 2.47 -12.26 -10.35
C LYS A 27 1.71 -12.12 -11.66
N GLU A 28 1.31 -10.89 -11.99
CA GLU A 28 0.47 -10.56 -13.14
C GLU A 28 1.24 -9.69 -14.14
N PRO A 29 1.26 -10.01 -15.44
CA PRO A 29 2.09 -9.32 -16.44
C PRO A 29 1.70 -7.84 -16.61
N ASN A 30 0.45 -7.47 -16.30
CA ASN A 30 -0.03 -6.10 -16.40
C ASN A 30 0.46 -5.20 -15.26
N VAL A 31 0.97 -5.77 -14.16
CA VAL A 31 1.41 -5.01 -12.98
C VAL A 31 2.60 -4.12 -13.33
N VAL A 32 3.53 -4.60 -14.16
CA VAL A 32 4.66 -3.80 -14.65
C VAL A 32 4.17 -2.54 -15.36
N LYS A 33 3.19 -2.68 -16.26
CA LYS A 33 2.61 -1.54 -16.99
C LYS A 33 1.87 -0.58 -16.05
N GLN A 34 1.18 -1.10 -15.05
CA GLN A 34 0.45 -0.29 -14.06
C GLN A 34 1.40 0.47 -13.13
N ILE A 35 2.52 -0.14 -12.71
CA ILE A 35 3.60 0.52 -11.96
C ILE A 35 4.13 1.72 -12.78
N LEU A 36 4.48 1.50 -14.05
CA LEU A 36 4.98 2.57 -14.94
C LEU A 36 3.95 3.70 -15.14
N ASN A 37 2.68 3.35 -15.34
CA ASN A 37 1.61 4.36 -15.49
C ASN A 37 1.42 5.14 -14.18
N LEU A 38 1.46 4.47 -13.04
CA LEU A 38 1.35 5.15 -11.75
C LEU A 38 2.51 6.08 -11.49
N TYR A 39 3.75 5.79 -11.90
CA TYR A 39 4.82 6.80 -11.79
C TYR A 39 4.50 8.11 -12.56
N GLN A 40 3.65 8.05 -13.58
CA GLN A 40 3.21 9.21 -14.35
C GLN A 40 1.98 9.90 -13.74
N ASN A 41 1.16 9.20 -12.94
CA ASN A 41 -0.11 9.68 -12.39
C ASN A 41 -0.18 9.53 -10.86
N ASN A 42 -0.27 10.65 -10.13
CA ASN A 42 -0.13 10.67 -8.67
C ASN A 42 -1.44 10.47 -7.89
N ILE A 43 -2.58 10.30 -8.55
CA ILE A 43 -3.89 10.30 -7.89
C ILE A 43 -4.63 9.00 -8.18
N PHE A 44 -5.01 8.31 -7.11
CA PHE A 44 -5.97 7.21 -7.21
C PHE A 44 -7.40 7.77 -7.23
N SER A 45 -8.21 7.28 -8.15
CA SER A 45 -9.66 7.47 -8.18
C SER A 45 -10.33 6.11 -8.26
N LEU A 46 -11.40 5.92 -7.48
CA LEU A 46 -12.24 4.74 -7.57
C LEU A 46 -13.06 4.82 -8.86
N ASP A 47 -12.77 3.95 -9.81
CA ASP A 47 -13.50 3.79 -11.06
C ASP A 47 -14.43 2.59 -10.93
N ILE A 48 -15.73 2.83 -10.82
CA ILE A 48 -16.72 1.78 -10.57
C ILE A 48 -16.76 0.74 -11.70
N GLU A 49 -16.55 1.15 -12.96
CA GLU A 49 -16.56 0.22 -14.09
C GLU A 49 -15.31 -0.66 -14.09
N LYS A 50 -14.16 -0.08 -13.76
CA LYS A 50 -12.88 -0.79 -13.73
C LYS A 50 -12.69 -1.63 -12.47
N HIS A 51 -13.10 -1.13 -11.31
CA HIS A 51 -12.69 -1.63 -9.99
C HIS A 51 -13.73 -2.54 -9.32
N VAL A 52 -14.97 -2.56 -9.82
CA VAL A 52 -16.08 -3.24 -9.16
C VAL A 52 -16.69 -4.31 -10.06
N SER A 53 -16.98 -5.46 -9.47
CA SER A 53 -17.69 -6.56 -10.15
C SER A 53 -19.03 -6.82 -9.45
N LYS A 54 -20.09 -7.00 -10.25
CA LYS A 54 -21.42 -7.40 -9.75
C LYS A 54 -21.43 -8.91 -9.45
N LYS A 55 -21.96 -9.31 -8.29
CA LYS A 55 -22.07 -10.74 -7.91
C LYS A 55 -23.11 -11.45 -8.78
N LYS A 56 -22.72 -12.58 -9.40
CA LYS A 56 -23.54 -13.35 -10.36
C LYS A 56 -24.80 -14.01 -9.74
N GLY A 57 -24.89 -14.18 -8.43
CA GLY A 57 -26.00 -14.86 -7.73
C GLY A 57 -27.29 -14.04 -7.59
N PHE A 58 -27.21 -12.71 -7.73
CA PHE A 58 -28.38 -11.82 -7.67
C PHE A 58 -29.10 -11.65 -9.02
N ARG A 59 -28.81 -12.48 -10.03
CA ARG A 59 -29.32 -12.34 -11.40
C ARG A 59 -30.85 -12.35 -11.57
N ILE A 60 -31.62 -12.83 -10.58
CA ILE A 60 -33.09 -12.76 -10.63
C ILE A 60 -33.61 -11.36 -10.29
N PHE A 61 -32.82 -10.57 -9.55
CA PHE A 61 -33.04 -9.15 -9.26
C PHE A 61 -31.72 -8.41 -9.43
N SER A 62 -31.30 -8.15 -10.67
CA SER A 62 -30.11 -7.33 -10.92
C SER A 62 -30.39 -5.88 -10.52
N LYS A 63 -30.43 -5.60 -9.22
CA LYS A 63 -30.46 -4.23 -8.71
C LYS A 63 -29.17 -3.58 -9.22
N SER A 64 -29.31 -2.49 -9.97
CA SER A 64 -28.19 -1.61 -10.28
C SER A 64 -27.51 -1.20 -8.98
N LEU A 65 -26.20 -0.90 -9.03
CA LEU A 65 -25.55 -0.23 -7.91
C LEU A 65 -26.33 1.06 -7.66
N ASP A 66 -26.78 1.25 -6.43
CA ASP A 66 -27.42 2.50 -6.02
C ASP A 66 -26.39 3.46 -5.40
N ASP A 67 -26.81 4.69 -5.13
CA ASP A 67 -25.92 5.71 -4.57
C ASP A 67 -25.36 5.31 -3.20
N ALA A 68 -26.11 4.50 -2.42
CA ALA A 68 -25.64 4.00 -1.14
C ALA A 68 -24.53 2.96 -1.32
N ASP A 69 -24.65 2.07 -2.31
CA ASP A 69 -23.58 1.13 -2.68
C ASP A 69 -22.30 1.88 -3.04
N VAL A 70 -22.39 2.89 -3.91
CA VAL A 70 -21.25 3.70 -4.38
C VAL A 70 -20.62 4.49 -3.23
N ASN A 71 -21.42 5.16 -2.39
CA ASN A 71 -20.93 5.88 -1.21
C ASN A 71 -20.19 4.95 -0.25
N ASN A 72 -20.71 3.74 -0.02
CA ASN A 72 -20.03 2.75 0.81
C ASN A 72 -18.67 2.32 0.22
N MET A 73 -18.55 2.20 -1.10
CA MET A 73 -17.27 1.88 -1.75
C MET A 73 -16.23 2.99 -1.56
N HIS A 74 -16.65 4.25 -1.68
CA HIS A 74 -15.79 5.40 -1.39
C HIS A 74 -15.35 5.40 0.07
N HIS A 75 -16.27 5.20 1.00
CA HIS A 75 -15.95 5.13 2.43
C HIS A 75 -14.98 4.00 2.77
N ILE A 76 -15.13 2.81 2.17
CA ILE A 76 -14.16 1.72 2.36
C ILE A 76 -12.78 2.13 1.85
N THR A 77 -12.71 2.72 0.65
CA THR A 77 -11.45 3.17 0.04
C THR A 77 -10.76 4.23 0.92
N GLU A 78 -11.50 5.25 1.35
CA GLU A 78 -11.00 6.29 2.25
C GLU A 78 -10.52 5.70 3.58
N SER A 79 -11.28 4.75 4.15
CA SER A 79 -10.90 4.07 5.40
C SER A 79 -9.58 3.32 5.27
N ILE A 80 -9.34 2.63 4.15
CA ILE A 80 -8.06 1.95 3.87
C ILE A 80 -6.93 2.98 3.81
N ILE A 81 -7.10 4.06 3.05
CA ILE A 81 -6.08 5.11 2.89
C ILE A 81 -5.75 5.73 4.26
N MET A 82 -6.76 6.07 5.06
CA MET A 82 -6.57 6.63 6.40
C MET A 82 -5.81 5.68 7.32
N ARG A 83 -6.17 4.38 7.32
CA ARG A 83 -5.49 3.38 8.16
C ARG A 83 -4.02 3.22 7.79
N VAL A 84 -3.71 3.20 6.49
CA VAL A 84 -2.32 3.13 6.02
C VAL A 84 -1.53 4.37 6.43
N LYS A 85 -2.10 5.58 6.23
CA LYS A 85 -1.45 6.83 6.64
C LYS A 85 -1.18 6.86 8.14
N ALA A 86 -2.17 6.51 8.97
CA ALA A 86 -2.04 6.47 10.42
C ALA A 86 -1.00 5.44 10.89
N ASN A 87 -0.92 4.29 10.22
CA ASN A 87 0.08 3.26 10.53
C ASN A 87 1.51 3.75 10.24
N ILE A 88 1.72 4.46 9.12
CA ILE A 88 3.03 5.05 8.78
C ILE A 88 3.37 6.17 9.78
N GLU A 89 2.42 7.09 10.05
CA GLU A 89 2.61 8.16 11.04
C GLU A 89 3.00 7.64 12.42
N LYS A 90 2.42 6.51 12.84
CA LYS A 90 2.79 5.87 14.09
C LYS A 90 4.25 5.41 14.07
N LYS A 91 4.68 4.72 13.01
CA LYS A 91 6.06 4.21 12.89
C LYS A 91 7.09 5.34 12.84
N GLU A 92 6.78 6.44 12.17
CA GLU A 92 7.60 7.65 12.19
C GLU A 92 7.74 8.23 13.60
N LYS A 93 6.62 8.35 14.34
CA LYS A 93 6.63 8.83 15.74
C LYS A 93 7.45 7.91 16.65
N ASP A 94 7.36 6.61 16.42
CA ASP A 94 8.10 5.58 17.15
C ASP A 94 9.58 5.51 16.71
N LYS A 95 10.01 6.36 15.77
CA LYS A 95 11.39 6.45 15.23
C LYS A 95 11.92 5.12 14.71
N MET A 96 11.04 4.31 14.11
CA MET A 96 11.42 3.04 13.53
C MET A 96 12.24 3.25 12.25
N ASP A 97 13.23 2.39 12.02
CA ASP A 97 13.83 2.26 10.69
C ASP A 97 12.81 1.71 9.69
N TYR A 98 13.04 1.96 8.40
CA TYR A 98 12.34 1.26 7.35
C TYR A 98 12.55 -0.26 7.46
N SER A 99 11.49 -1.00 7.18
CA SER A 99 11.54 -2.44 6.98
C SER A 99 10.65 -2.81 5.80
N ARG A 100 11.13 -3.72 4.95
CA ARG A 100 10.37 -4.30 3.83
C ARG A 100 9.01 -4.89 4.27
N THR A 101 8.88 -5.30 5.54
CA THR A 101 7.61 -5.78 6.10
C THR A 101 6.50 -4.73 6.04
N PHE A 102 6.83 -3.44 6.04
CA PHE A 102 5.84 -2.36 6.00
C PHE A 102 5.07 -2.34 4.67
N ILE A 103 5.69 -2.77 3.57
CA ILE A 103 5.00 -2.91 2.27
C ILE A 103 3.92 -3.99 2.37
N HIS A 104 4.24 -5.14 2.97
CA HIS A 104 3.26 -6.22 3.18
C HIS A 104 2.12 -5.80 4.11
N GLU A 105 2.36 -4.92 5.08
CA GLU A 105 1.30 -4.35 5.92
C GLU A 105 0.32 -3.50 5.10
N ILE A 106 0.80 -2.69 4.14
CA ILE A 106 -0.06 -1.94 3.21
C ILE A 106 -0.94 -2.91 2.41
N LEU A 107 -0.34 -3.93 1.82
CA LEU A 107 -1.06 -4.95 1.03
C LEU A 107 -2.11 -5.69 1.88
N LYS A 108 -1.80 -5.93 3.16
CA LYS A 108 -2.71 -6.54 4.11
C LYS A 108 -3.90 -5.62 4.44
N GLU A 109 -3.67 -4.33 4.65
CA GLU A 109 -4.75 -3.36 4.90
C GLU A 109 -5.70 -3.24 3.71
N VAL A 110 -5.19 -3.22 2.47
CA VAL A 110 -6.02 -3.27 1.26
C VAL A 110 -6.88 -4.54 1.25
N GLY A 111 -6.28 -5.71 1.53
CA GLY A 111 -7.01 -6.96 1.62
C GLY A 111 -8.10 -6.95 2.69
N LYS A 112 -7.83 -6.39 3.88
CA LYS A 112 -8.83 -6.24 4.95
C LYS A 112 -10.00 -5.34 4.53
N GLY A 113 -9.74 -4.23 3.85
CA GLY A 113 -10.79 -3.34 3.38
C GLY A 113 -11.65 -3.97 2.28
N MET A 114 -11.05 -4.72 1.35
CA MET A 114 -11.84 -5.50 0.38
C MET A 114 -12.75 -6.52 1.07
N ASN A 115 -12.25 -7.17 2.13
CA ASN A 115 -13.00 -8.15 2.91
C ASN A 115 -14.03 -7.53 3.88
N SER A 116 -14.06 -6.20 4.05
CA SER A 116 -15.08 -5.55 4.87
C SER A 116 -16.39 -5.29 4.13
N VAL A 117 -16.42 -5.55 2.81
CA VAL A 117 -17.67 -5.50 2.04
C VAL A 117 -18.62 -6.58 2.57
N PRO A 118 -19.85 -6.25 2.99
CA PRO A 118 -20.79 -7.22 3.49
C PRO A 118 -21.08 -8.34 2.47
N ASN A 119 -21.23 -9.57 2.92
CA ASN A 119 -21.61 -10.68 2.04
C ASN A 119 -22.95 -10.45 1.33
N THR A 120 -23.84 -9.67 1.95
CA THR A 120 -25.14 -9.23 1.42
C THR A 120 -25.04 -8.18 0.31
N ALA A 121 -23.90 -7.51 0.14
CA ALA A 121 -23.69 -6.56 -0.95
C ALA A 121 -23.73 -7.30 -2.30
N ASN A 122 -24.37 -6.68 -3.28
CA ASN A 122 -24.48 -7.17 -4.67
C ASN A 122 -23.18 -6.98 -5.49
N TYR A 123 -22.12 -6.45 -4.87
CA TYR A 123 -20.84 -6.14 -5.50
C TYR A 123 -19.64 -6.70 -4.74
N THR A 124 -18.49 -6.68 -5.41
CA THR A 124 -17.17 -6.91 -4.83
C THR A 124 -16.14 -6.04 -5.52
N PHE A 125 -15.15 -5.56 -4.77
CA PHE A 125 -13.93 -5.03 -5.39
C PHE A 125 -13.19 -6.16 -6.13
N ASN A 126 -12.64 -5.85 -7.29
CA ASN A 126 -11.96 -6.83 -8.13
C ASN A 126 -10.44 -6.75 -7.98
N LYS A 127 -9.73 -7.49 -8.84
CA LYS A 127 -8.26 -7.51 -8.83
C LYS A 127 -7.63 -6.19 -9.26
N ASP A 128 -8.24 -5.46 -10.18
CA ASP A 128 -7.71 -4.18 -10.65
C ASP A 128 -7.78 -3.13 -9.54
N TYR A 129 -8.87 -3.10 -8.76
CA TYR A 129 -8.95 -2.30 -7.53
C TYR A 129 -7.80 -2.62 -6.59
N ARG A 130 -7.59 -3.93 -6.32
CA ARG A 130 -6.56 -4.38 -5.39
C ARG A 130 -5.18 -3.93 -5.84
N ILE A 131 -4.86 -4.06 -7.12
CA ILE A 131 -3.56 -3.69 -7.66
C ILE A 131 -3.42 -2.17 -7.65
N ASP A 132 -4.32 -1.43 -8.29
CA ASP A 132 -4.22 0.03 -8.42
C ASP A 132 -4.11 0.73 -7.07
N LEU A 133 -4.94 0.33 -6.08
CA LEU A 133 -4.91 0.92 -4.74
C LEU A 133 -3.62 0.56 -3.99
N SER A 134 -3.15 -0.69 -4.11
CA SER A 134 -1.89 -1.12 -3.48
C SER A 134 -0.70 -0.35 -4.03
N LEU A 135 -0.62 -0.20 -5.36
CA LEU A 135 0.43 0.55 -6.04
C LEU A 135 0.42 2.02 -5.61
N TYR A 136 -0.76 2.66 -5.62
CA TYR A 136 -0.91 4.04 -5.16
C TYR A 136 -0.43 4.22 -3.70
N LEU A 137 -0.85 3.33 -2.80
CA LEU A 137 -0.49 3.42 -1.38
C LEU A 137 0.99 3.17 -1.12
N CYS A 138 1.61 2.21 -1.83
CA CYS A 138 3.05 1.96 -1.69
C CYS A 138 3.85 3.16 -2.21
N ARG A 139 3.46 3.74 -3.34
CA ARG A 139 4.09 4.95 -3.88
C ARG A 139 3.95 6.14 -2.95
N MET A 140 2.75 6.36 -2.40
CA MET A 140 2.49 7.39 -1.38
C MET A 140 3.39 7.19 -0.14
N ALA A 141 3.67 5.94 0.23
CA ALA A 141 4.49 5.61 1.38
C ALA A 141 6.00 5.71 1.11
N ALA A 142 6.45 5.61 -0.16
CA ALA A 142 7.85 5.50 -0.53
C ALA A 142 8.71 6.65 0.03
N GLU A 143 8.31 7.91 -0.19
CA GLU A 143 9.05 9.06 0.33
C GLU A 143 9.12 9.06 1.87
N ARG A 144 8.03 8.68 2.53
CA ARG A 144 7.99 8.58 4.00
C ARG A 144 8.93 7.50 4.52
N PHE A 145 9.02 6.37 3.81
CA PHE A 145 9.96 5.30 4.14
C PHE A 145 11.41 5.73 3.95
N LYS A 146 11.73 6.50 2.89
CA LYS A 146 13.05 7.09 2.67
C LYS A 146 13.43 8.05 3.78
N ASP A 147 12.49 8.89 4.22
CA ASP A 147 12.69 9.82 5.33
C ASP A 147 12.93 9.06 6.65
N MET A 148 12.13 8.03 6.94
CA MET A 148 12.33 7.17 8.12
C MET A 148 13.71 6.54 8.13
N HIS A 149 14.13 5.92 7.02
CA HIS A 149 15.43 5.27 6.90
C HIS A 149 16.57 6.29 7.09
N THR A 150 16.48 7.43 6.42
CA THR A 150 17.47 8.52 6.54
C THR A 150 17.56 9.04 7.97
N ALA A 151 16.43 9.24 8.64
CA ALA A 151 16.39 9.72 10.02
C ALA A 151 16.99 8.70 10.99
N PHE A 152 16.65 7.42 10.85
CA PHE A 152 17.21 6.35 11.66
C PHE A 152 18.73 6.22 11.48
N ARG A 153 19.20 6.32 10.22
CA ARG A 153 20.62 6.31 9.88
C ARG A 153 21.39 7.44 10.54
N LYS A 154 20.87 8.67 10.48
CA LYS A 154 21.50 9.85 11.11
C LYS A 154 21.55 9.73 12.64
N ALA A 155 20.50 9.22 13.26
CA ALA A 155 20.44 9.06 14.72
C ALA A 155 21.40 7.99 15.26
N ASN A 156 21.81 7.03 14.42
CA ASN A 156 22.67 5.91 14.79
C ASN A 156 24.01 5.95 14.04
N ASP A 157 24.42 7.11 13.51
CA ASP A 157 25.72 7.27 12.87
C ASP A 157 26.82 7.36 13.94
N PRO A 158 27.78 6.40 13.99
CA PRO A 158 28.84 6.41 15.00
C PRO A 158 29.78 7.62 14.89
N VAL A 159 29.81 8.33 13.76
CA VAL A 159 30.60 9.57 13.60
C VAL A 159 30.04 10.71 14.46
N VAL A 160 28.75 10.68 14.82
CA VAL A 160 28.10 11.67 15.70
C VAL A 160 28.53 11.53 17.18
N TYR A 161 29.16 10.41 17.55
CA TYR A 161 29.55 10.12 18.94
C TYR A 161 31.05 10.36 19.23
N LEU A 162 31.80 10.97 18.30
CA LEU A 162 33.25 11.18 18.43
C LEU A 162 33.66 12.61 18.80
N GLU A 163 32.73 13.45 19.27
CA GLU A 163 33.04 14.77 19.86
C GLU A 163 33.01 14.76 21.39
#